data_AF-A0A5P1FGQ8-F1
#
_entry.id   AF-A0A5P1FGQ8-F1
#
_cell.length_a   1.000
_cell.length_b   1.000
_cell.length_c   1.000
_cell.angle_alpha   90.00
_cell.angle_beta   90.00
_cell.angle_gamma   90.00
#
_symmetry.space_group_name_H-M   'P 1'
#
loop_
_entity.id
_entity.type
_entity.pdbx_description
1 polymer ?
#
loop_
_entity_poly.entity_id
_entity_poly.type
_entity_poly.pdbx_seq_one_letter_code
_entity_poly.pdbx_strand_id
1 'polypeptide(L)'
;MHKGLVLTDPAQKWYEPRSDLLGREYFSYAGGSIYALSYEVVENLVSLRRDVVRLFNEDVMIGAWMLAMNVHYEDDWAVCEPECTPSSVAVWDDGCSGLCNPEVSPRGFDLKRGI
;
A
#
# COMPACT_ATOMS: atom_id res chain seq x y z
N MET A 1 3.59 -0.84 -10.09
CA MET A 1 3.98 -2.06 -9.30
C MET A 1 5.42 -2.01 -8.75
N HIS A 2 5.67 -2.54 -7.53
CA HIS A 2 7.00 -2.58 -6.89
C HIS A 2 7.51 -4.00 -6.61
N LYS A 3 8.84 -4.13 -6.54
CA LYS A 3 9.56 -5.29 -5.99
C LYS A 3 10.67 -4.76 -5.07
N GLY A 4 10.87 -5.44 -3.95
CA GLY A 4 11.82 -5.01 -2.92
C GLY A 4 12.47 -6.20 -2.22
N LEU A 5 13.64 -5.95 -1.64
CA LEU A 5 14.34 -6.93 -0.81
C LEU A 5 13.60 -7.13 0.52
N VAL A 6 13.61 -8.37 1.00
CA VAL A 6 13.21 -8.66 2.38
C VAL A 6 14.32 -8.17 3.30
N LEU A 7 14.00 -7.20 4.17
CA LEU A 7 14.97 -6.57 5.06
C LEU A 7 15.21 -7.47 6.28
N THR A 8 16.44 -7.96 6.42
CA THR A 8 16.83 -8.91 7.49
C THR A 8 17.66 -8.28 8.61
N ASP A 9 18.00 -7.00 8.51
CA ASP A 9 18.73 -6.27 9.55
C ASP A 9 17.75 -5.61 10.54
N PRO A 10 17.78 -5.98 11.84
CA PRO A 10 16.92 -5.38 12.87
C PRO A 10 17.03 -3.86 13.03
N ALA A 11 18.10 -3.24 12.54
CA ALA A 11 18.25 -1.78 12.57
C ALA A 11 17.41 -1.05 11.50
N GLN A 12 16.86 -1.78 10.51
CA GLN A 12 16.08 -1.20 9.44
C GLN A 12 14.61 -1.03 9.83
N LYS A 13 13.99 0.08 9.40
CA LYS A 13 12.60 0.43 9.70
C LYS A 13 11.60 -0.70 9.41
N TRP A 14 11.80 -1.40 8.29
CA TRP A 14 10.91 -2.45 7.80
C TRP A 14 11.51 -3.86 7.93
N TYR A 15 12.32 -4.06 8.98
CA TYR A 15 12.86 -5.38 9.32
C TYR A 15 11.75 -6.43 9.43
N GLU A 16 11.99 -7.61 8.84
CA GLU A 16 11.05 -8.74 8.85
C GLU A 16 11.60 -9.91 9.69
N PRO A 17 11.09 -10.11 10.93
CA PRO A 17 11.53 -11.17 11.84
C PRO A 17 11.36 -12.60 11.33
N ARG A 18 10.48 -12.82 10.35
CA ARG A 18 10.20 -14.11 9.69
C ARG A 18 10.67 -14.12 8.23
N SER A 19 11.74 -13.40 7.94
CA SER A 19 12.35 -13.35 6.61
C SER A 19 12.73 -14.72 6.05
N ASP A 20 12.98 -15.70 6.93
CA ASP A 20 13.19 -17.11 6.58
C ASP A 20 12.01 -17.74 5.82
N LEU A 21 10.78 -17.25 6.02
CA LEU A 21 9.58 -17.73 5.35
C LEU A 21 9.28 -17.01 4.02
N LEU A 22 9.88 -15.84 3.78
CA LEU A 22 9.60 -14.99 2.61
C LEU A 22 10.69 -15.05 1.54
N GLY A 23 11.90 -15.46 1.91
CA GLY A 23 13.05 -15.51 1.00
C GLY A 23 13.78 -14.16 0.92
N ARG A 24 14.44 -13.90 -0.21
CA ARG A 24 15.30 -12.70 -0.39
C ARG A 24 14.54 -11.49 -0.93
N GLU A 25 13.46 -11.71 -1.67
CA GLU A 25 12.69 -10.68 -2.38
C GLU A 25 11.21 -10.90 -2.11
N TYR A 26 10.47 -9.81 -1.92
CA TYR A 26 9.02 -9.85 -1.91
C TYR A 26 8.48 -10.16 -3.32
N PHE A 27 7.31 -10.80 -3.39
CA PHE A 27 6.51 -10.87 -4.61
C PHE A 27 6.10 -9.45 -5.05
N SER A 28 5.54 -9.30 -6.24
CA SER A 28 5.10 -7.97 -6.70
C SER A 28 3.95 -7.43 -5.87
N TYR A 29 4.10 -6.22 -5.34
CA TYR A 29 3.09 -5.56 -4.51
C TYR A 29 2.85 -4.11 -4.93
N ALA A 30 1.74 -3.55 -4.46
CA ALA A 30 1.35 -2.16 -4.67
C ALA A 30 2.13 -1.25 -3.70
N GLY A 31 3.42 -1.05 -3.95
CA GLY A 31 4.21 -0.08 -3.21
C GLY A 31 3.69 1.33 -3.47
N GLY A 32 3.25 2.04 -2.44
CA GLY A 32 2.64 3.36 -2.57
C GLY A 32 1.70 3.66 -1.41
N SER A 33 1.18 4.88 -1.37
CA SER A 33 0.26 5.30 -0.28
C SER A 33 -1.21 5.04 -0.59
N ILE A 34 -1.56 4.62 -1.81
CA ILE A 34 -2.95 4.47 -2.24
C ILE A 34 -3.11 3.15 -2.99
N TYR A 35 -4.11 2.40 -2.58
CA TYR A 35 -4.63 1.23 -3.27
C TYR A 35 -6.15 1.18 -3.05
N ALA A 36 -6.87 0.56 -3.98
CA ALA A 36 -8.31 0.34 -3.88
C ALA A 36 -8.60 -1.16 -3.87
N LEU A 37 -9.52 -1.58 -3.00
CA LEU A 37 -9.97 -2.96 -2.90
C LEU A 37 -11.47 -3.01 -3.16
N SER A 38 -11.94 -4.02 -3.88
CA SER A 38 -13.37 -4.23 -4.07
C SER A 38 -14.04 -4.64 -2.75
N TYR A 39 -15.35 -4.39 -2.66
CA TYR A 39 -16.15 -4.79 -1.50
C TYR A 39 -15.97 -6.28 -1.14
N GLU A 40 -16.00 -7.17 -2.14
CA GLU A 40 -15.84 -8.62 -1.95
C GLU A 40 -14.47 -8.99 -1.37
N VAL A 41 -13.40 -8.34 -1.83
CA VAL A 41 -12.06 -8.55 -1.27
C VAL A 41 -12.01 -8.11 0.19
N VAL A 42 -12.59 -6.94 0.50
CA VAL A 42 -12.64 -6.43 1.87
C VAL A 42 -13.49 -7.32 2.78
N GLU A 43 -14.66 -7.77 2.32
CA GLU A 43 -15.55 -8.67 3.05
C GLU A 43 -14.84 -9.98 3.39
N ASN A 44 -14.17 -10.59 2.41
CA ASN A 44 -13.39 -11.81 2.62
C ASN A 44 -12.27 -11.59 3.64
N LEU A 45 -11.52 -10.49 3.55
CA LEU A 45 -10.45 -10.18 4.50
C LEU A 45 -10.96 -9.96 5.93
N VAL A 46 -12.05 -9.23 6.09
CA VAL A 46 -12.65 -8.94 7.40
C VAL A 46 -13.26 -10.18 8.03
N SER A 47 -13.74 -11.14 7.21
CA SER A 47 -14.27 -12.41 7.69
C SER A 47 -13.20 -13.37 8.25
N LEU A 48 -11.93 -13.18 7.87
CA LEU A 48 -10.82 -13.98 8.40
C LEU A 48 -10.56 -13.64 9.86
N ARG A 49 -10.34 -14.66 10.69
CA ARG A 49 -10.05 -14.45 12.11
C ARG A 49 -8.68 -13.78 12.26
N ARG A 50 -8.60 -12.76 13.14
CA ARG A 50 -7.37 -11.99 13.39
C ARG A 50 -6.18 -12.84 13.86
N ASP A 51 -6.42 -14.01 14.45
CA ASP A 51 -5.39 -14.96 14.87
C ASP A 51 -4.80 -15.79 13.72
N VAL A 52 -5.44 -15.78 12.55
CA VAL A 52 -5.00 -16.51 11.36
C VAL A 52 -4.24 -15.59 10.40
N VAL A 53 -4.57 -14.30 10.39
CA VAL A 53 -3.99 -13.32 9.47
C VAL A 53 -2.86 -12.56 10.17
N ARG A 54 -1.63 -12.87 9.80
CA ARG A 54 -0.45 -12.09 10.21
C ARG A 54 -0.53 -10.70 9.60
N LEU A 55 -0.08 -9.68 10.35
CA LEU A 55 0.18 -8.32 9.86
C LEU A 55 1.70 -8.06 9.79
N PHE A 56 2.21 -7.53 8.66
CA PHE A 56 3.61 -7.09 8.46
C PHE A 56 3.61 -5.79 7.65
N ASN A 57 4.69 -5.45 6.94
CA ASN A 57 4.71 -4.28 6.06
C ASN A 57 3.44 -4.22 5.19
N GLU A 58 2.75 -3.09 5.27
CA GLU A 58 1.34 -2.96 4.97
C GLU A 58 1.07 -3.08 3.46
N ASP A 59 1.86 -2.42 2.64
CA ASP A 59 1.79 -2.49 1.17
C ASP A 59 2.12 -3.89 0.63
N VAL A 60 3.17 -4.51 1.19
CA VAL A 60 3.54 -5.89 0.87
C VAL A 60 2.41 -6.84 1.26
N MET A 61 1.81 -6.66 2.43
CA MET A 61 0.72 -7.49 2.92
C MET A 61 -0.50 -7.49 2.02
N ILE A 62 -0.93 -6.30 1.60
CA ILE A 62 -2.06 -6.15 0.67
C ILE A 62 -1.77 -6.97 -0.59
N GLY A 63 -0.56 -6.90 -1.13
CA GLY A 63 -0.15 -7.72 -2.26
C GLY A 63 -0.20 -9.24 -1.97
N ALA A 64 0.18 -9.69 -0.76
CA ALA A 64 0.11 -11.12 -0.39
C ALA A 64 -1.33 -11.62 -0.39
N TRP A 65 -2.25 -10.81 0.15
CA TRP A 65 -3.67 -11.10 0.20
C TRP A 65 -4.30 -11.12 -1.19
N MET A 66 -3.97 -10.13 -2.02
CA MET A 66 -4.38 -10.11 -3.43
C MET A 66 -3.95 -11.40 -4.15
N LEU A 67 -2.70 -11.83 -3.96
CA LEU A 67 -2.18 -13.07 -4.52
C LEU A 67 -2.93 -14.31 -3.97
N ALA A 68 -3.12 -14.38 -2.66
CA ALA A 68 -3.77 -15.51 -2.00
C ALA A 68 -5.26 -15.68 -2.39
N MET A 69 -5.95 -14.57 -2.60
CA MET A 69 -7.36 -14.54 -3.03
C MET A 69 -7.53 -14.61 -4.55
N ASN A 70 -6.43 -14.70 -5.32
CA ASN A 70 -6.43 -14.74 -6.78
C ASN A 70 -7.28 -13.60 -7.40
N VAL A 71 -7.11 -12.39 -6.87
CA VAL A 71 -7.87 -11.22 -7.33
C VAL A 71 -7.39 -10.76 -8.70
N HIS A 72 -8.26 -10.07 -9.45
CA HIS A 72 -7.84 -9.34 -10.64
C HIS A 72 -7.09 -8.06 -10.21
N TYR A 73 -5.87 -7.90 -10.69
CA TYR A 73 -5.04 -6.73 -10.40
C TYR A 73 -5.07 -5.75 -11.56
N GLU A 74 -5.25 -4.46 -11.25
CA GLU A 74 -5.17 -3.34 -12.19
C GLU A 74 -4.13 -2.33 -11.70
N ASP A 75 -3.23 -1.90 -12.61
CA ASP A 75 -2.27 -0.80 -12.37
C ASP A 75 -2.80 0.43 -13.11
N ASP A 76 -3.53 1.30 -12.40
CA ASP A 76 -4.08 2.54 -12.96
C ASP A 76 -3.16 3.72 -12.65
N TRP A 77 -2.57 4.28 -13.70
CA TRP A 77 -1.63 5.40 -13.59
C TRP A 77 -2.30 6.71 -13.14
N ALA A 78 -3.62 6.83 -13.24
CA ALA A 78 -4.37 8.01 -12.79
C ALA A 78 -4.29 8.23 -11.26
N VAL A 79 -3.82 7.24 -10.51
CA VAL A 79 -3.58 7.30 -9.06
C VAL A 79 -2.19 7.84 -8.72
N CYS A 80 -1.28 7.93 -9.68
CA CYS A 80 0.12 8.32 -9.50
C CYS A 80 0.47 9.60 -10.28
N GLU A 81 -0.52 10.45 -10.54
CA GLU A 81 -0.30 11.66 -11.33
C GLU A 81 0.59 12.66 -10.58
N PRO A 82 1.62 13.25 -11.22
CA PRO A 82 2.48 14.24 -10.57
C PRO A 82 1.78 15.61 -10.45
N GLU A 83 0.78 15.87 -11.29
CA GLU A 83 0.01 17.10 -11.30
C GLU A 83 -1.50 16.80 -11.31
N CYS A 84 -2.29 17.66 -10.68
CA CYS A 84 -3.75 17.49 -10.63
C CYS A 84 -4.37 17.85 -11.98
N THR A 85 -5.00 16.88 -12.63
CA THR A 85 -5.78 17.04 -13.87
C THR A 85 -7.24 16.60 -13.63
N PRO A 86 -8.19 16.95 -14.52
CA PRO A 86 -9.58 16.50 -14.38
C PRO A 86 -9.77 14.96 -14.42
N SER A 87 -8.79 14.22 -14.94
CA SER A 87 -8.78 12.75 -14.96
C SER A 87 -7.97 12.13 -13.81
N SER A 88 -7.25 12.93 -13.02
CA SER A 88 -6.46 12.43 -11.90
C SER A 88 -7.38 11.91 -10.80
N VAL A 89 -7.10 10.70 -10.31
CA VAL A 89 -7.76 10.12 -9.13
C VAL A 89 -7.03 10.56 -7.87
N ALA A 90 -5.70 10.60 -7.91
CA ALA A 90 -4.85 11.09 -6.83
C ALA A 90 -3.56 11.72 -7.39
N VAL A 91 -2.93 12.57 -6.59
CA VAL A 91 -1.65 13.21 -6.93
C VAL A 91 -0.57 12.71 -5.98
N TRP A 92 0.56 12.30 -6.54
CA TRP A 92 1.73 11.84 -5.79
C TRP A 92 2.77 12.96 -5.67
N ASP A 93 3.12 13.33 -4.45
CA ASP A 93 4.22 14.26 -4.15
C ASP A 93 5.48 13.44 -3.80
N ASP A 94 6.47 13.45 -4.69
CA ASP A 94 7.70 12.65 -4.57
C ASP A 94 8.74 13.29 -3.62
N GLY A 95 8.47 14.47 -3.08
CA GLY A 95 9.37 15.17 -2.18
C GLY A 95 9.59 14.43 -0.86
N CYS A 96 8.66 13.55 -0.45
CA CYS A 96 8.79 12.81 0.80
C CYS A 96 7.82 11.61 0.90
N SER A 97 8.30 10.48 1.45
CA SER A 97 7.44 9.32 1.72
C SER A 97 6.64 9.48 3.02
N GLY A 98 5.34 9.75 2.91
CA GLY A 98 4.41 9.84 4.04
C GLY A 98 3.98 11.28 4.38
N LEU A 99 3.48 11.50 5.60
CA LEU A 99 3.07 12.83 6.07
C LEU A 99 4.30 13.66 6.46
N CYS A 100 4.77 14.48 5.54
CA CYS A 100 5.95 15.31 5.76
C CYS A 100 5.53 16.76 6.03
N ASN A 101 5.83 17.24 7.24
CA ASN A 101 5.33 18.50 7.79
C ASN A 101 3.80 18.64 7.72
N PRO A 102 3.03 17.73 8.37
CA PRO A 102 1.56 17.75 8.33
C PRO A 102 0.94 19.05 8.87
N GLU A 103 1.70 19.82 9.67
CA GLU A 103 1.27 21.09 10.25
C GLU A 103 1.48 22.29 9.31
N VAL A 104 2.37 22.18 8.32
CA VAL A 104 2.85 23.32 7.50
C VAL A 104 2.28 23.29 6.08
N SER A 105 1.76 22.15 5.61
CA SER A 105 1.08 22.06 4.31
C SER A 105 -0.45 21.99 4.45
N PRO A 106 -1.19 23.09 4.20
CA PRO A 106 -2.63 23.04 3.98
C PRO A 106 -2.99 22.60 2.54
N ARG A 107 -2.01 22.23 1.72
CA ARG A 107 -2.25 21.69 0.37
C ARG A 107 -2.14 20.17 0.44
N GLY A 108 -3.24 19.46 0.70
CA GLY A 108 -3.24 18.02 0.48
C GLY A 108 -4.26 17.13 1.17
N PHE A 109 -5.15 17.62 2.03
CA PHE A 109 -6.29 16.83 2.52
C PHE A 109 -7.51 17.73 2.70
N ASP A 110 -8.11 18.18 1.60
CA ASP A 110 -9.44 18.79 1.64
C ASP A 110 -10.51 17.70 1.44
N LEU A 111 -10.80 16.97 2.52
CA LEU A 111 -11.96 16.07 2.62
C LEU A 111 -13.29 16.84 2.80
N LYS A 112 -13.35 18.16 2.53
CA LYS A 112 -14.56 18.98 2.75
C LYS A 112 -15.33 19.40 1.49
N ARG A 113 -15.19 18.71 0.36
CA ARG A 113 -16.15 18.84 -0.75
C ARG A 113 -16.51 17.49 -1.36
N GLY A 114 -17.52 16.84 -0.78
CA GLY A 114 -18.13 15.66 -1.37
C GLY A 114 -18.96 14.82 -0.39
N ILE A 115 -19.99 15.43 0.21
CA ILE A 115 -21.40 14.98 0.37
C ILE A 115 -22.15 16.18 0.99
#